data_AF-A0A1M6L2Y8-F1
#
_entry.id   AF-A0A1M6L2Y8-F1
#
_cell.length_a   1.000
_cell.length_b   1.000
_cell.length_c   1.000
_cell.angle_alpha   90.00
_cell.angle_beta   90.00
_cell.angle_gamma   90.00
#
_symmetry.space_group_name_H-M   'P 1'
#
loop_
_entity.id
_entity.type
_entity.pdbx_description
1 polymer ?
#
loop_
_entity_poly.entity_id
_entity_poly.type
_entity_poly.pdbx_seq_one_letter_code
_entity_poly.pdbx_strand_id
1 'polypeptide(L)' 'MKHGKRLTANEKRLLLKEGYKPEEYLRERRTYDEIVFVNRSTGKPLPIRY' A
#
# COMPACT_ATOMS: atom_id res chain seq x y z
N MET A 1 11.14 -12.21 -6.26
CA MET A 1 10.17 -11.22 -6.80
C MET A 1 9.35 -10.71 -5.63
N LYS A 2 9.39 -9.42 -5.26
CA LYS A 2 8.63 -8.91 -4.10
C LYS A 2 7.13 -9.07 -4.38
N HIS A 3 6.44 -9.89 -3.58
CA HIS A 3 5.04 -10.22 -3.76
C HIS A 3 4.16 -9.02 -3.41
N GLY A 4 3.55 -8.38 -4.41
CA GLY A 4 2.62 -7.27 -4.19
C GLY A 4 1.72 -7.07 -5.40
N LYS A 5 0.43 -6.82 -5.15
CA LYS A 5 -0.54 -6.49 -6.18
C LYS A 5 -0.45 -5.00 -6.53
N ARG A 6 -0.77 -4.66 -7.77
CA ARG A 6 -0.94 -3.27 -8.20
C ARG A 6 -2.03 -2.60 -7.37
N LEU A 7 -1.82 -1.33 -7.06
CA LEU A 7 -2.75 -0.49 -6.32
C LEU A 7 -3.97 -0.12 -7.19
N THR A 8 -5.15 -0.17 -6.58
CA THR A 8 -6.39 0.38 -7.14
C THR A 8 -6.43 1.90 -7.04
N ALA A 9 -7.35 2.56 -7.76
CA ALA A 9 -7.50 4.01 -7.69
C ALA A 9 -7.81 4.52 -6.28
N ASN A 10 -8.60 3.78 -5.49
CA ASN A 10 -8.93 4.14 -4.11
C ASN A 10 -7.73 4.00 -3.18
N GLU A 11 -6.93 2.93 -3.34
CA GLU A 11 -5.71 2.72 -2.57
C GLU A 11 -4.65 3.80 -2.87
N LYS A 12 -4.54 4.24 -4.13
CA LYS A 12 -3.69 5.38 -4.48
C LYS A 12 -4.14 6.67 -3.79
N ARG A 13 -5.45 6.94 -3.78
CA ARG A 13 -6.00 8.11 -3.07
C ARG A 13 -5.76 8.04 -1.57
N LEU A 14 -5.88 6.86 -0.96
CA LEU A 14 -5.61 6.64 0.45
C LEU A 14 -4.15 6.96 0.78
N LEU A 15 -3.19 6.40 0.03
CA LEU A 15 -1.77 6.69 0.22
C LEU A 15 -1.45 8.17 0.05
N LEU A 16 -2.03 8.84 -0.94
CA LEU A 16 -1.86 10.28 -1.14
C LEU A 16 -2.40 11.10 0.04
N LYS A 17 -3.56 10.70 0.60
CA LYS A 17 -4.16 11.36 1.77
C LYS A 17 -3.26 11.24 3.01
N GLU A 18 -2.60 10.10 3.16
CA GLU A 18 -1.64 9.84 4.24
C GLU A 18 -0.23 10.42 3.97
N GLY A 19 -0.03 11.12 2.85
CA GLY A 19 1.24 11.77 2.51
C GLY A 19 2.28 10.87 1.84
N TYR A 20 1.89 9.67 1.40
CA TYR A 20 2.77 8.71 0.72
C TYR A 20 2.62 8.79 -0.80
N LYS A 21 3.71 8.50 -1.53
CA LYS A 21 3.72 8.41 -3.00
C LYS A 21 3.29 7.01 -3.44
N PRO A 22 2.11 6.81 -4.08
CA PRO A 22 1.59 5.47 -4.36
C PRO A 22 2.49 4.63 -5.28
N GLU A 23 3.26 5.26 -6.16
CA GLU A 23 4.15 4.59 -7.10
C GLU A 23 5.25 3.77 -6.41
N GLU A 24 5.63 4.18 -5.20
CA GLU A 24 6.62 3.52 -4.36
C GLU A 24 6.05 2.30 -3.63
N TYR A 25 4.74 2.06 -3.68
CA TYR A 25 4.10 1.02 -2.89
C TYR A 25 3.39 -0.02 -3.76
N LEU A 26 3.31 -1.24 -3.24
CA LEU A 26 2.43 -2.30 -3.72
C LEU A 26 1.51 -2.72 -2.59
N ARG A 27 0.36 -3.32 -2.93
CA ARG A 27 -0.51 -3.92 -1.93
C ARG A 27 -0.06 -5.33 -1.62
N GLU A 28 0.28 -5.60 -0.37
CA GLU A 28 0.65 -6.93 0.08
C GLU A 28 -0.59 -7.72 0.54
N ARG A 29 -1.36 -7.15 1.48
CA ARG A 29 -2.57 -7.77 2.05
C ARG A 29 -3.69 -6.74 2.20
N ARG A 30 -4.93 -7.19 2.09
CA ARG A 30 -6.13 -6.42 2.45
C ARG A 30 -7.07 -7.32 3.22
N THR A 31 -7.45 -6.89 4.42
CA THR A 31 -8.46 -7.51 5.25
C THR A 31 -9.69 -6.60 5.29
N TYR A 32 -10.66 -6.93 6.15
CA TYR A 32 -11.82 -6.08 6.41
C TYR A 32 -11.42 -4.77 7.12
N ASP A 33 -10.46 -4.84 8.05
CA ASP A 33 -10.10 -3.72 8.94
C ASP A 33 -8.83 -2.96 8.50
N GLU A 34 -7.98 -3.55 7.65
CA GLU A 34 -6.71 -2.93 7.27
C GLU A 34 -6.26 -3.26 5.83
N ILE A 35 -5.45 -2.37 5.27
CA ILE A 35 -4.63 -2.64 4.09
C ILE A 35 -3.15 -2.54 4.47
N VAL A 36 -2.38 -3.55 4.11
CA VAL A 36 -0.93 -3.54 4.21
C VAL A 36 -0.34 -3.22 2.84
N PHE A 37 0.33 -2.08 2.76
CA PHE A 37 1.16 -1.70 1.63
C PHE A 37 2.61 -2.09 1.90
N VAL A 38 3.40 -2.32 0.86
CA VAL A 38 4.83 -2.58 0.97
C VAL A 38 5.61 -1.65 0.07
N ASN A 39 6.61 -0.98 0.61
CA ASN A 39 7.46 -0.10 -0.18
C ASN A 39 8.35 -0.94 -1.12
N ARG A 40 8.34 -0.62 -2.41
CA ARG A 40 9.05 -1.36 -3.47
C ARG A 40 10.55 -1.33 -3.27
N SER A 41 11.09 -0.19 -2.87
CA SER A 41 12.53 0.02 -2.66
C SER A 41 12.98 -0.65 -1.38
N THR A 42 12.36 -0.32 -0.25
CA THR A 42 12.84 -0.76 1.07
C THR A 42 12.28 -2.11 1.52
N GLY A 43 11.17 -2.57 0.95
CA GLY A 43 10.45 -3.76 1.42
C GLY A 43 9.74 -3.55 2.76
N LYS A 44 9.71 -2.33 3.30
CA LYS A 44 9.04 -2.05 4.59
C LYS A 44 7.52 -2.08 4.42
N PRO A 45 6.79 -2.80 5.29
CA PRO A 45 5.35 -2.79 5.31
C PRO A 45 4.84 -1.46 5.91
N LEU A 46 3.69 -1.03 5.42
CA LEU A 46 2.95 0.16 5.82
C LEU A 46 1.47 -0.27 6.00
N PRO A 47 1.06 -0.65 7.21
CA PRO A 47 -0.34 -0.94 7.51
C PRO A 47 -1.14 0.37 7.65
N ILE A 48 -2.28 0.45 6.98
CA ILE A 48 -3.25 1.54 7.10
C ILE A 48 -4.60 0.94 7.50
N ARG A 49 -5.16 1.41 8.61
CA ARG A 49 -6.44 0.96 9.16
C ARG A 49 -7.58 1.86 8.68
N TYR A 50 -8.77 1.27 8.53
CA TYR A 50 -10.00 1.98 8.19
C TYR A 50 -10.72 2.53 9.43
#